data_AF-A0A9E2KMQ7-F1
#
_entry.id   AF-A0A9E2KMQ7-F1
#
_cell.length_a   1.000
_cell.length_b   1.000
_cell.length_c   1.000
_cell.angle_alpha   90.00
_cell.angle_beta   90.00
_cell.angle_gamma   90.00
#
_symmetry.space_group_name_H-M   'P 1'
#
loop_
_entity.id
_entity.type
_entity.pdbx_description
1 polymer ?
#
loop_
_entity_poly.entity_id
_entity_poly.type
_entity_poly.pdbx_seq_one_letter_code
_entity_poly.pdbx_strand_id
1 'polypeptide(L)' 'MKNLPGGVKWLILLLALALMAWLGVLVNDRASRVEMPPPDNLFGLYQSAAGEE' A
#
# COMPACT_ATOMS: atom_id res chain seq x y z
N MET A 1 36.59 4.10 -13.78
CA MET A 1 35.13 4.34 -13.84
C MET A 1 34.86 5.72 -13.26
N LYS A 2 34.19 6.62 -13.98
CA LYS A 2 33.84 7.94 -13.43
C LYS A 2 32.72 7.77 -12.41
N ASN A 3 33.00 8.07 -11.14
CA ASN A 3 32.01 7.99 -10.08
C ASN A 3 30.95 9.08 -10.27
N LEU A 4 29.66 8.71 -10.14
CA LEU A 4 28.58 9.71 -10.16
C LEU A 4 28.77 10.72 -9.01
N PRO A 5 28.52 12.02 -9.25
CA PRO A 5 28.56 13.04 -8.20
C PRO A 5 27.60 12.67 -7.06
N GLY A 6 27.99 12.94 -5.82
CA GLY A 6 27.21 12.56 -4.63
C GLY A 6 25.77 13.07 -4.67
N GLY A 7 25.56 14.33 -5.07
CA GLY A 7 24.22 14.91 -5.20
C GLY A 7 23.34 14.17 -6.23
N VAL A 8 23.92 13.71 -7.34
CA VAL A 8 23.18 12.96 -8.37
C VAL A 8 22.75 11.59 -7.85
N LYS A 9 23.59 10.92 -7.03
CA LYS A 9 23.23 9.65 -6.40
C LYS A 9 22.04 9.80 -5.46
N TRP A 10 22.04 10.84 -4.63
CA TRP A 10 20.93 11.15 -3.73
C TRP A 10 19.65 11.49 -4.50
N LEU A 11 19.76 12.24 -5.58
CA LEU A 11 18.63 12.57 -6.44
C LEU A 11 18.00 11.31 -7.04
N ILE A 12 18.81 10.40 -7.58
CA ILE A 12 18.33 9.12 -8.11
C ILE A 12 17.61 8.31 -7.03
N LEU A 13 18.16 8.24 -5.81
CA LEU A 13 17.54 7.53 -4.70
C LEU A 13 16.18 8.12 -4.33
N LEU A 14 16.09 9.45 -4.20
CA LEU A 14 14.84 10.14 -3.89
C LEU A 14 13.78 9.90 -4.98
N LEU A 15 14.20 9.93 -6.24
CA LEU A 15 13.31 9.69 -7.37
C LEU A 15 12.79 8.25 -7.37
N ALA A 16 13.65 7.27 -7.08
CA ALA A 16 13.25 5.87 -6.93
C ALA A 16 12.24 5.68 -5.78
N LEU A 17 12.49 6.30 -4.62
CA LEU A 17 11.57 6.22 -3.47
C LEU A 17 10.22 6.87 -3.77
N ALA A 18 10.21 8.04 -4.40
CA ALA A 18 8.98 8.72 -4.80
C ALA A 18 8.15 7.87 -5.76
N LEU A 19 8.81 7.19 -6.72
CA LEU A 19 8.15 6.32 -7.69
C LEU A 19 7.53 5.09 -7.00
N MET A 20 8.25 4.49 -6.04
CA MET A 20 7.71 3.39 -5.23
C MET A 20 6.49 3.82 -4.39
N ALA A 21 6.57 4.99 -3.75
CA ALA A 21 5.45 5.52 -2.98
C ALA A 21 4.22 5.78 -3.86
N TRP A 22 4.43 6.36 -5.04
CA TRP A 22 3.37 6.62 -6.02
C TRP A 22 2.66 5.34 -6.46
N LEU A 23 3.42 4.29 -6.79
CA LEU A 23 2.85 2.99 -7.15
C LEU A 23 2.04 2.38 -6.00
N GLY A 24 2.51 2.54 -4.75
CA GLY A 24 1.78 2.10 -3.56
C GLY A 24 0.41 2.75 -3.42
N VAL A 25 0.32 4.07 -3.64
CA VAL A 25 -0.96 4.80 -3.61
C VAL A 25 -1.91 4.31 -4.70
N LEU A 26 -1.40 4.11 -5.91
CA LEU A 26 -2.20 3.65 -7.06
C LEU A 26 -2.80 2.26 -6.83
N VAL A 27 -2.04 1.35 -6.22
CA VAL A 27 -2.53 0.02 -5.84
C VAL A 27 -3.52 0.11 -4.68
N ASN A 28 -3.27 0.97 -3.70
CA ASN A 28 -4.15 1.17 -2.56
C ASN A 28 -5.53 1.71 -2.98
N ASP A 29 -5.58 2.68 -3.89
CA ASP A 29 -6.83 3.22 -4.41
C ASP A 29 -7.68 2.16 -5.13
N ARG A 30 -7.02 1.18 -5.76
CA ARG A 30 -7.71 0.04 -6.37
C ARG A 30 -8.18 -0.96 -5.31
N ALA A 31 -7.34 -1.30 -4.34
CA ALA A 31 -7.65 -2.27 -3.29
C ALA A 31 -8.75 -1.74 -2.35
N SER A 32 -8.75 -0.44 -2.06
CA SER A 32 -9.73 0.19 -1.16
C SER A 32 -11.16 0.22 -1.72
N ARG A 33 -11.35 0.02 -3.03
CA ARG A 33 -12.68 -0.04 -3.66
C ARG A 33 -13.33 -1.42 -3.56
N VAL A 34 -12.60 -2.40 -3.05
CA VAL A 34 -13.13 -3.75 -2.83
C VAL A 34 -13.94 -3.71 -1.54
N GLU A 35 -15.25 -3.89 -1.65
CA GLU A 35 -16.09 -4.22 -0.50
C GLU A 35 -15.58 -5.55 0.05
N MET A 36 -15.10 -5.53 1.29
CA MET A 36 -14.67 -6.75 1.95
C MET A 36 -15.91 -7.57 2.28
N PRO A 37 -15.97 -8.86 1.89
CA PRO A 37 -17.08 -9.70 2.27
C PRO A 37 -17.14 -9.82 3.80
N PRO A 38 -18.32 -10.12 4.36
CA PRO A 38 -18.44 -10.37 5.77
C PRO A 38 -17.42 -11.45 6.20
N PRO A 39 -16.80 -11.28 7.37
CA PRO A 39 -15.79 -12.22 7.85
C PRO A 39 -16.41 -13.62 7.94
N ASP A 40 -15.72 -14.61 7.37
CA ASP A 40 -16.17 -16.00 7.46
C ASP A 40 -16.16 -16.43 8.94
N ASN A 41 -17.35 -16.66 9.48
CA ASN A 41 -17.57 -16.96 10.88
C ASN A 41 -17.98 -18.42 11.10
N LEU A 42 -17.66 -19.33 10.18
CA LEU A 42 -18.00 -20.76 10.26
C LEU A 42 -17.60 -21.42 11.58
N PHE A 43 -16.50 -20.98 12.20
CA PHE A 43 -16.00 -21.50 13.48
C PHE A 43 -16.34 -20.62 14.69
N GLY A 44 -17.14 -19.55 14.52
CA GLY A 44 -17.58 -18.68 15.61
C GLY A 44 -16.49 -17.83 16.27
N LEU A 45 -15.36 -17.60 15.58
CA LEU A 45 -14.18 -16.94 16.14
C LEU A 45 -14.20 -15.41 16.04
N TYR A 46 -15.06 -14.85 15.19
CA TYR A 46 -15.18 -13.40 15.00
C TYR A 46 -16.44 -12.88 15.70
N GLN A 47 -16.29 -11.82 16.49
CA GLN A 47 -17.44 -11.04 16.97
C GLN A 47 -18.00 -10.26 15.77
N SER A 48 -19.32 -10.40 15.54
CA SER A 48 -20.02 -9.55 14.58
C SER A 48 -19.87 -8.09 15.02
N ALA A 49 -19.35 -7.24 14.15
CA ALA A 49 -19.28 -5.81 14.44
C ALA A 49 -20.72 -5.31 14.58
N ALA A 50 -21.10 -4.84 15.77
CA ALA A 50 -22.42 -4.29 16.01
C ALA A 50 -22.66 -3.07 15.11
N GLY A 51 -23.35 -3.26 13.99
CA GLY A 51 -23.59 -2.20 13.01
C GLY A 51 -24.34 -2.61 11.75
N GLU A 52 -24.98 -3.78 11.73
CA GLU A 52 -25.92 -4.16 10.66
C GLU A 52 -27.30 -4.36 11.31
N GLU A 53 -28.18 -3.35 11.18
CA GLU A 53 -29.63 -3.52 11.34
C GLU A 53 -30.27 -3.93 10.01
#